data_AF-A0A7C3Q6N9-F1
#
_entry.id   AF-A0A7C3Q6N9-F1
#
_cell.length_a   1.000
_cell.length_b   1.000
_cell.length_c   1.000
_cell.angle_alpha   90.00
_cell.angle_beta   90.00
_cell.angle_gamma   90.00
#
_symmetry.space_group_name_H-M   'P 1'
#
loop_
_entity.id
_entity.type
_entity.pdbx_description
1 polymer ?
#
loop_
_entity_poly.entity_id
_entity_poly.type
_entity_poly.pdbx_seq_one_letter_code
_entity_poly.pdbx_strand_id
1 'polypeptide(L)'
;MGHLRAGLCLLIVAASAPTFGAVAYEKKKVDGRWFHVVIVNLNSDNVRVSAQVNANRGQAEPFRSMIGRTAPCAAITGTFFDIQTSRPVGAIVSEGREIWPGNRGSALVIDFFNRASVIDPPHGSRLDPGLYRLVIRGGVRILNAG
;
A
#
# COMPACT_ATOMS: atom_id res chain seq x y z
N MET A 1 -29.29 -26.20 48.47
CA MET A 1 -28.27 -25.14 48.59
C MET A 1 -26.92 -25.82 48.46
N GLY A 2 -26.35 -25.93 47.26
CA GLY A 2 -25.32 -25.04 46.71
C GLY A 2 -23.94 -25.66 46.98
N HIS A 3 -23.00 -25.89 46.05
CA HIS A 3 -22.75 -25.31 44.74
C HIS A 3 -21.95 -26.31 43.89
N LEU A 4 -22.33 -26.47 42.62
CA LEU A 4 -21.54 -27.14 41.59
C LEU A 4 -20.46 -26.14 41.11
N ARG A 5 -19.18 -26.40 41.35
CA ARG A 5 -18.08 -25.55 40.84
C ARG A 5 -17.73 -26.00 39.42
N ALA A 6 -18.23 -25.26 38.43
CA ALA A 6 -17.80 -25.40 37.04
C ALA A 6 -16.40 -24.78 36.90
N GLY A 7 -15.39 -25.61 36.65
CA GLY A 7 -14.05 -25.16 36.30
C GLY A 7 -14.01 -24.71 34.85
N LEU A 8 -13.92 -23.41 34.61
CA LEU A 8 -13.67 -22.83 33.29
C LEU A 8 -12.19 -23.07 32.92
N CYS A 9 -11.92 -24.05 32.05
CA CYS A 9 -10.59 -24.27 31.51
C CYS A 9 -10.41 -23.34 30.28
N LEU A 10 -9.75 -22.20 30.47
CA LEU A 10 -9.40 -21.29 29.38
C LEU A 10 -8.19 -21.86 28.62
N LEU A 11 -8.44 -22.52 27.48
CA LEU A 11 -7.39 -22.96 26.57
C LEU A 11 -6.92 -21.76 25.74
N ILE A 12 -5.80 -21.13 26.13
CA ILE A 12 -5.13 -20.13 25.28
C ILE A 12 -4.27 -20.89 24.28
N VAL A 13 -4.82 -21.17 23.09
CA VAL A 13 -4.01 -21.63 21.96
C VAL A 13 -3.26 -20.42 21.42
N ALA A 14 -2.02 -20.25 21.85
CA ALA A 14 -1.10 -19.34 21.19
C ALA A 14 -0.73 -19.95 19.83
N ALA A 15 -1.54 -19.67 18.81
CA ALA A 15 -1.13 -19.90 17.44
C ALA A 15 -0.01 -18.91 17.13
N SER A 16 1.25 -19.36 17.19
CA SER A 16 2.37 -18.65 16.62
C SER A 16 2.17 -18.60 15.11
N ALA A 17 1.55 -17.52 14.63
CA ALA A 17 1.56 -17.19 13.21
C ALA A 17 3.04 -17.18 12.77
N PRO A 18 3.37 -17.78 11.62
CA PRO A 18 4.74 -17.72 11.12
C PRO A 18 5.16 -16.25 11.07
N THR A 19 6.27 -15.92 11.73
CA THR A 19 6.80 -14.56 11.77
C THR A 19 7.35 -14.22 10.41
N PHE A 20 6.47 -13.83 9.49
CA PHE A 20 6.87 -13.22 8.24
C PHE A 20 7.61 -11.92 8.60
N GLY A 21 8.82 -11.74 8.06
CA GLY A 21 9.52 -10.47 8.17
C GLY A 21 8.62 -9.32 7.71
N ALA A 22 8.88 -8.10 8.19
CA ALA A 22 8.03 -6.93 7.89
C ALA A 22 7.82 -6.72 6.36
N VAL A 23 8.81 -7.14 5.57
CA VAL A 23 8.75 -7.25 4.10
C VAL A 23 9.37 -8.58 3.68
N ALA A 24 8.77 -9.28 2.72
CA ALA A 24 9.39 -10.42 2.05
C ALA A 24 9.38 -10.25 0.52
N TYR A 25 10.24 -11.01 -0.13
CA TYR A 25 10.39 -11.04 -1.57
C TYR A 25 10.38 -12.48 -2.07
N GLU A 26 9.60 -12.75 -3.11
CA GLU A 26 9.61 -14.04 -3.80
C GLU A 26 9.57 -13.87 -5.33
N LYS A 27 10.10 -14.87 -6.03
CA LYS A 27 9.92 -15.03 -7.49
C LYS A 27 8.91 -16.14 -7.72
N LYS A 28 7.81 -15.82 -8.39
CA LYS A 28 6.74 -16.78 -8.67
C LYS A 28 6.62 -17.03 -10.17
N LYS A 29 6.49 -18.29 -10.57
CA LYS A 29 6.26 -18.67 -11.97
C LYS A 29 4.77 -18.94 -12.19
N VAL A 30 4.16 -18.25 -13.15
CA VAL A 30 2.75 -18.43 -13.55
C VAL A 30 2.70 -18.52 -15.07
N ASP A 31 2.10 -19.58 -15.60
CA ASP A 31 2.02 -19.86 -17.05
C ASP A 31 3.35 -19.67 -17.78
N GLY A 32 4.42 -20.23 -17.21
CA GLY A 32 5.77 -20.17 -17.76
C GLY A 32 6.51 -18.85 -17.54
N ARG A 33 5.86 -17.80 -17.03
CA ARG A 33 6.42 -16.45 -16.85
C ARG A 33 6.81 -16.18 -15.40
N TRP A 34 7.92 -15.48 -15.19
CA TRP A 34 8.40 -15.11 -13.86
C TRP A 34 7.82 -13.77 -13.42
N PHE A 35 7.39 -13.71 -12.17
CA PHE A 35 6.87 -12.52 -11.50
C PHE A 35 7.68 -12.25 -10.24
N HIS A 36 7.95 -10.97 -9.98
CA HIS A 36 8.54 -10.49 -8.74
C HIS A 36 7.41 -10.09 -7.80
N VAL A 37 7.38 -10.67 -6.60
CA VAL A 37 6.34 -10.39 -5.61
C VAL A 37 7.01 -9.82 -4.36
N VAL A 38 6.54 -8.64 -3.95
CA VAL A 38 6.91 -8.04 -2.66
C VAL A 38 5.68 -8.14 -1.77
N ILE A 39 5.84 -8.77 -0.62
CA ILE A 39 4.78 -9.00 0.35
C ILE A 39 5.10 -8.15 1.57
N VAL A 40 4.16 -7.29 1.96
CA VAL A 40 4.34 -6.35 3.09
C VAL A 40 3.38 -6.73 4.20
N ASN A 41 3.92 -6.97 5.40
CA ASN A 41 3.10 -7.18 6.59
C ASN A 41 2.73 -5.83 7.22
N LEU A 42 1.56 -5.30 6.87
CA LEU A 42 1.08 -4.01 7.39
C LEU A 42 0.77 -4.01 8.90
N ASN A 43 0.71 -5.18 9.54
CA ASN A 43 0.59 -5.28 11.00
C ASN A 43 1.93 -5.10 11.72
N SER A 44 3.05 -5.02 11.00
CA SER A 44 4.36 -4.78 11.58
C SER A 44 4.61 -3.28 11.75
N ASP A 45 4.94 -2.84 12.96
CA ASP A 45 5.36 -1.46 13.22
C ASP A 45 6.71 -1.10 12.58
N ASN A 46 7.47 -2.12 12.15
CA ASN A 46 8.76 -1.97 11.49
C ASN A 46 8.65 -1.75 9.96
N VAL A 47 7.44 -1.58 9.41
CA VAL A 47 7.26 -1.23 8.00
C VAL A 47 6.39 -0.02 7.80
N ARG A 48 6.76 0.77 6.79
CA ARG A 48 5.97 1.90 6.31
C ARG A 48 5.86 1.83 4.81
N VAL A 49 4.64 1.98 4.30
CA VAL A 49 4.39 2.19 2.87
C VAL A 49 4.20 3.69 2.65
N SER A 50 5.03 4.26 1.79
CA SER A 50 4.99 5.67 1.42
C SER A 50 5.04 5.83 -0.09
N ALA A 51 4.58 6.99 -0.58
CA ALA A 51 4.67 7.34 -1.98
C ALA A 51 5.77 8.39 -2.20
N GLN A 52 6.44 8.31 -3.35
CA GLN A 52 7.46 9.26 -3.75
C GLN A 52 7.14 9.78 -5.16
N VAL A 53 7.38 11.07 -5.38
CA VAL A 53 7.29 11.72 -6.70
C VAL A 53 8.67 12.21 -7.13
N ASN A 54 8.81 12.61 -8.39
CA ASN A 54 10.00 13.30 -8.88
C ASN A 54 10.40 14.46 -7.95
N ALA A 55 11.71 14.59 -7.71
CA ALA A 55 12.27 15.65 -6.86
C ALA A 55 11.86 17.05 -7.34
N ASN A 56 11.79 17.25 -8.66
CA ASN A 56 11.40 18.50 -9.29
C ASN A 56 10.10 18.31 -10.06
N ARG A 57 9.05 19.02 -9.65
CA ARG A 57 7.75 19.00 -10.34
C ARG A 57 7.92 19.41 -11.80
N GLY A 58 7.43 18.58 -12.71
CA GLY A 58 7.50 18.86 -14.14
C GLY A 58 8.76 18.32 -14.83
N GLN A 59 9.66 17.65 -14.10
CA GLN A 59 10.86 17.04 -14.66
C GLN A 59 10.88 15.53 -14.40
N ALA A 60 11.22 14.75 -15.42
CA ALA A 60 11.41 13.31 -15.23
C ALA A 60 12.59 13.06 -14.29
N GLU A 61 12.42 12.10 -13.36
CA GLU A 61 13.50 11.61 -12.50
C GLU A 61 13.68 10.11 -12.74
N PRO A 62 14.91 9.62 -12.96
CA PRO A 62 15.15 8.18 -13.05
C PRO A 62 14.73 7.47 -11.76
N PHE A 63 14.06 6.33 -11.87
CA PHE A 63 13.63 5.52 -10.72
C PHE A 63 14.78 5.19 -9.76
N ARG A 64 15.99 4.97 -10.29
CA ARG A 64 17.20 4.73 -9.49
C ARG A 64 17.61 5.93 -8.63
N SER A 65 17.42 7.15 -9.12
CA SER A 65 17.65 8.38 -8.35
C SER A 65 16.66 8.46 -7.18
N MET A 66 15.38 8.17 -7.43
CA MET A 66 14.35 8.13 -6.39
C MET A 66 14.67 7.11 -5.30
N ILE A 67 15.14 5.91 -5.68
CA ILE A 67 15.62 4.90 -4.73
C ILE A 67 16.82 5.44 -3.95
N GLY A 68 17.81 6.05 -4.62
CA GLY A 68 19.01 6.58 -3.98
C GLY A 68 18.71 7.62 -2.90
N ARG A 69 17.75 8.53 -3.14
CA ARG A 69 17.38 9.58 -2.18
C ARG A 69 16.45 9.12 -1.06
N THR A 70 15.75 7.99 -1.21
CA THR A 70 14.76 7.51 -0.22
C THR A 70 15.17 6.23 0.50
N ALA A 71 16.18 5.52 -0.02
CA ALA A 71 16.73 4.29 0.54
C ALA A 71 15.67 3.28 1.05
N PRO A 72 14.64 2.93 0.26
CA PRO A 72 13.62 2.00 0.69
C PRO A 72 14.18 0.57 0.71
N CYS A 73 13.62 -0.29 1.58
CA CYS A 73 13.95 -1.73 1.55
C CYS A 73 13.38 -2.44 0.31
N ALA A 74 12.30 -1.92 -0.26
CA ALA A 74 11.73 -2.36 -1.54
C ALA A 74 11.02 -1.18 -2.23
N ALA A 75 11.09 -1.12 -3.55
CA ALA A 75 10.43 -0.08 -4.35
C ALA A 75 9.81 -0.69 -5.61
N ILE A 76 8.62 -0.21 -5.96
CA ILE A 76 7.87 -0.57 -7.17
C ILE A 76 7.39 0.73 -7.81
N THR A 77 7.34 0.79 -9.14
CA THR A 77 6.75 1.93 -9.86
C THR A 77 5.26 2.05 -9.51
N GLY A 78 4.79 3.28 -9.25
CA GLY A 78 3.42 3.55 -8.85
C GLY A 78 2.50 3.94 -10.01
N THR A 79 1.78 5.04 -9.84
CA THR A 79 0.79 5.58 -10.80
C THR A 79 1.40 5.95 -12.15
N PHE A 80 0.52 6.08 -13.15
CA PHE A 80 0.79 6.73 -14.43
C PHE A 80 1.14 8.21 -14.26
N PHE A 81 1.91 8.72 -15.22
CA PHE A 81 2.26 10.12 -15.38
C PHE A 81 2.17 10.50 -16.86
N ASP A 82 1.97 11.79 -17.12
CA ASP A 82 2.06 12.37 -18.46
C ASP A 82 3.53 12.43 -18.89
N ILE A 83 3.87 11.78 -20.00
CA ILE A 83 5.24 11.68 -20.52
C ILE A 83 5.81 13.01 -21.03
N GLN A 84 4.96 13.97 -21.41
CA GLN A 84 5.39 15.29 -21.88
C GLN A 84 5.70 16.21 -20.70
N THR A 85 4.85 16.17 -19.66
CA THR A 85 4.98 17.07 -18.51
C THR A 85 5.62 16.43 -17.28
N SER A 86 5.85 15.12 -17.28
CA SER A 86 6.34 14.35 -16.13
C SER A 86 5.51 14.54 -14.86
N ARG A 87 4.19 14.74 -15.02
CA ARG A 87 3.24 14.96 -13.93
C ARG A 87 2.40 13.72 -13.68
N PRO A 88 2.24 13.27 -12.42
CA PRO A 88 1.30 12.20 -12.10
C PRO A 88 -0.13 12.51 -12.54
N VAL A 89 -0.88 11.48 -12.93
CA VAL A 89 -2.29 11.61 -13.33
C VAL A 89 -3.24 11.37 -12.14
N GLY A 90 -2.89 10.40 -11.29
CA GLY A 90 -3.67 10.02 -10.12
C GLY A 90 -3.33 10.84 -8.87
N ALA A 91 -4.25 10.84 -7.89
CA ALA A 91 -3.95 11.40 -6.57
C ALA A 91 -2.84 10.59 -5.89
N ILE A 92 -1.94 11.31 -5.22
CA ILE A 92 -0.88 10.75 -4.39
C ILE A 92 -0.95 11.43 -3.02
N VAL A 93 -1.22 10.64 -1.99
CA VAL A 93 -1.13 11.05 -0.58
C VAL A 93 -0.08 10.17 0.07
N SER A 94 0.79 10.78 0.86
CA SER A 94 1.77 10.07 1.68
C SER A 94 1.83 10.75 3.04
N GLU A 95 1.83 9.96 4.10
CA GLU A 95 1.85 10.46 5.48
C GLU A 95 0.69 11.42 5.80
N GLY A 96 -0.50 11.20 5.22
CA GLY A 96 -1.65 12.08 5.40
C GLY A 96 -1.56 13.42 4.65
N ARG A 97 -0.48 13.63 3.88
CA ARG A 97 -0.26 14.85 3.10
C ARG A 97 -0.51 14.58 1.62
N GLU A 98 -1.34 15.42 0.99
CA GLU A 98 -1.46 15.42 -0.47
C GLU A 98 -0.13 15.85 -1.09
N ILE A 99 0.54 14.91 -1.74
CA ILE A 99 1.78 15.14 -2.49
C ILE A 99 1.44 15.62 -3.89
N TRP A 100 0.40 15.02 -4.49
CA TRP A 100 -0.09 15.34 -5.81
C TRP A 100 -1.62 15.20 -5.90
N PRO A 101 -2.34 16.21 -6.43
CA PRO A 101 -3.78 16.10 -6.63
C PRO A 101 -4.12 15.23 -7.84
N GLY A 102 -5.24 14.53 -7.79
CA GLY A 102 -5.76 13.79 -8.94
C GLY A 102 -7.11 13.14 -8.66
N ASN A 103 -7.78 12.65 -9.70
CA ASN A 103 -9.16 12.16 -9.60
C ASN A 103 -9.51 11.04 -10.60
N ARG A 104 -8.49 10.37 -11.14
CA ARG A 104 -8.64 9.31 -12.14
C ARG A 104 -8.35 7.94 -11.54
N GLY A 105 -9.23 6.98 -11.85
CA GLY A 105 -9.08 5.55 -11.56
C GLY A 105 -9.31 5.12 -10.11
N SER A 106 -9.23 3.81 -9.91
CA SER A 106 -9.31 3.14 -8.60
C SER A 106 -8.13 3.54 -7.71
N ALA A 107 -8.30 3.49 -6.40
CA ALA A 107 -7.26 3.86 -5.44
C ALA A 107 -6.90 2.70 -4.52
N LEU A 108 -5.60 2.41 -4.39
CA LEU A 108 -5.08 1.72 -3.23
C LEU A 108 -4.94 2.74 -2.10
N VAL A 109 -5.61 2.49 -0.99
CA VAL A 109 -5.56 3.34 0.20
C VAL A 109 -5.07 2.54 1.40
N ILE A 110 -4.29 3.20 2.27
CA ILE A 110 -3.92 2.69 3.58
C ILE A 110 -4.30 3.76 4.60
N ASP A 111 -5.11 3.39 5.59
CA ASP A 111 -5.52 4.30 6.65
C ASP A 111 -4.41 4.48 7.73
N PHE A 112 -4.69 5.29 8.74
CA PHE A 112 -3.75 5.52 9.85
C PHE A 112 -3.60 4.32 10.80
N PHE A 113 -4.46 3.31 10.68
CA PHE A 113 -4.42 2.04 11.39
C PHE A 113 -3.80 0.91 10.55
N ASN A 114 -3.09 1.26 9.47
CA ASN A 114 -2.44 0.33 8.54
C ASN A 114 -3.41 -0.66 7.84
N ARG A 115 -4.70 -0.32 7.73
CA ARG A 115 -5.65 -1.14 6.96
C ARG A 115 -5.62 -0.72 5.50
N ALA A 116 -5.29 -1.67 4.64
CA ALA A 116 -5.31 -1.46 3.19
C ALA A 116 -6.68 -1.80 2.60
N SER A 117 -7.14 -0.99 1.66
CA SER A 117 -8.29 -1.32 0.82
C SER A 117 -8.13 -0.78 -0.59
N VAL A 118 -8.86 -1.36 -1.53
CA VAL A 118 -9.02 -0.80 -2.88
C VAL A 118 -10.42 -0.21 -2.97
N ILE A 119 -10.49 1.07 -3.30
CA ILE A 119 -11.73 1.81 -3.47
C ILE A 119 -11.85 2.28 -4.91
N ASP A 120 -13.09 2.51 -5.35
CA ASP A 120 -13.44 2.94 -6.70
C ASP A 120 -14.21 4.27 -6.61
N PRO A 121 -13.51 5.40 -6.39
CA PRO A 121 -14.18 6.68 -6.19
C PRO A 121 -14.88 7.12 -7.49
N PRO A 122 -16.04 7.82 -7.39
CA PRO A 122 -16.72 8.34 -8.56
C PRO A 122 -15.78 9.15 -9.46
N HIS A 123 -16.07 9.15 -10.76
CA HIS A 123 -15.26 9.89 -11.71
C HIS A 123 -15.16 11.38 -11.32
N GLY A 124 -13.94 11.94 -11.32
CA GLY A 124 -13.73 13.34 -10.98
C GLY A 124 -13.68 13.66 -9.48
N SER A 125 -14.07 12.71 -8.61
CA SER A 125 -14.05 12.90 -7.16
C SER A 125 -12.63 12.99 -6.60
N ARG A 126 -12.42 13.90 -5.64
CA ARG A 126 -11.22 13.96 -4.82
C ARG A 126 -11.41 13.12 -3.58
N LEU A 127 -10.32 12.49 -3.12
CA LEU A 127 -10.29 11.84 -1.82
C LEU A 127 -9.80 12.84 -0.78
N ASP A 128 -10.36 12.78 0.43
CA ASP A 128 -9.84 13.55 1.56
C ASP A 128 -8.49 12.95 2.00
N PRO A 129 -7.37 13.70 1.88
CA PRO A 129 -6.07 13.22 2.33
C PRO A 129 -6.02 12.94 3.83
N GLY A 130 -6.84 13.61 4.64
CA GLY A 130 -6.85 13.46 6.10
C GLY A 130 -7.39 12.12 6.59
N LEU A 131 -8.08 11.35 5.73
CA LEU A 131 -8.59 10.03 6.07
C LEU A 131 -7.57 8.91 5.85
N TYR A 132 -6.53 9.17 5.06
CA TYR A 132 -5.62 8.13 4.59
C TYR A 132 -4.16 8.53 4.80
N ARG A 133 -3.40 7.59 5.32
CA ARG A 133 -1.95 7.70 5.42
C ARG A 133 -1.29 7.57 4.05
N LEU A 134 -1.82 6.69 3.20
CA LEU A 134 -1.39 6.50 1.82
C LEU A 134 -2.60 6.52 0.89
N VAL A 135 -2.47 7.22 -0.23
CA VAL A 135 -3.34 7.06 -1.40
C VAL A 135 -2.45 6.99 -2.61
N ILE A 136 -2.58 5.93 -3.41
CA ILE A 136 -2.06 5.89 -4.78
C ILE A 136 -3.20 5.46 -5.70
N ARG A 137 -3.55 6.31 -6.66
CA ARG A 137 -4.49 5.93 -7.71
C ARG A 137 -3.80 5.18 -8.85
N GLY A 138 -4.49 4.18 -9.39
CA GLY A 138 -4.11 3.41 -10.56
C GLY A 138 -5.12 3.55 -11.68
N GLY A 139 -5.10 2.62 -12.63
CA GLY A 139 -6.07 2.56 -13.72
C GLY A 139 -7.35 1.86 -13.28
N VAL A 140 -7.36 0.53 -13.47
CA VAL A 140 -8.49 -0.34 -13.16
C VAL A 140 -8.22 -1.21 -11.93
N ARG A 141 -9.26 -1.52 -11.18
CA ARG A 141 -9.23 -2.58 -10.15
C ARG A 141 -9.25 -3.95 -10.83
N ILE A 142 -8.21 -4.74 -10.58
CA ILE A 142 -8.04 -6.07 -11.20
C ILE A 142 -8.81 -7.15 -10.43
N LEU A 143 -8.90 -7.04 -9.10
CA LEU A 143 -9.54 -8.04 -8.24
C LEU A 143 -10.48 -7.36 -7.24
N ASN A 144 -11.68 -7.94 -7.07
CA ASN A 144 -12.63 -7.54 -6.04
C ASN A 144 -13.15 -8.79 -5.32
N ALA A 145 -13.13 -8.76 -3.99
CA ALA A 145 -13.64 -9.82 -3.11
C ALA A 145 -12.98 -11.22 -3.20
N GLY A 146 -11.78 -11.33 -3.80
CA GLY A 146 -10.96 -12.55 -3.73
C GLY A 146 -11.53 -13.70 -4.53
#